data_AF-C9JB90-F1
#
_entry.id   AF-C9JB90-F1
#
_cell.length_a   1.000
_cell.length_b   1.000
_cell.length_c   1.000
_cell.angle_alpha   90.00
_cell.angle_beta   90.00
_cell.angle_gamma   90.00
#
_symmetry.space_group_name_H-M   'P 1'
#
loop_
_entity.id
_entity.type
_entity.pdbx_description
1 polymer ?
#
loop_
_entity_poly.entity_id
_entity_poly.type
_entity_poly.pdbx_seq_one_letter_code
_entity_poly.pdbx_strand_id
1 'polypeptide(L)' 'MYDSFDNTYQATIGIDFLSKTMYLEDRTVRLQLWDTAGQERFRSLIPSY' A
#
# COMPACT_ATOMS: atom_id res chain seq x y z
N MET A 1 3.61 9.62 17.11
CA MET A 1 4.18 8.40 16.50
C MET A 1 3.63 8.21 15.07
N TYR A 2 3.51 9.29 14.30
CA TYR A 2 3.12 9.27 12.88
C TYR A 2 3.77 10.50 12.26
N ASP A 3 5.07 10.39 11.93
CA ASP A 3 5.81 11.36 11.08
C ASP A 3 7.25 10.86 10.82
N SER A 4 7.41 9.56 10.61
CA SER A 4 8.73 8.96 10.39
C SER A 4 8.78 8.31 9.01
N PHE A 5 9.62 8.86 8.14
CA PHE A 5 10.00 8.22 6.89
C PHE A 5 11.27 7.39 7.14
N ASP A 6 11.19 6.09 6.84
CA ASP A 6 12.34 5.21 6.94
C ASP A 6 13.12 5.23 5.61
N ASN A 7 14.31 5.82 5.62
CA ASN A 7 15.19 5.88 4.44
C ASN A 7 15.76 4.50 4.03
N THR A 8 15.59 3.47 4.87
CA THR A 8 15.91 2.07 4.56
C THR A 8 14.72 1.29 4.00
N TYR A 9 13.62 1.96 3.66
CA TYR A 9 12.48 1.32 3.02
C TYR A 9 12.91 0.58 1.75
N GLN A 10 12.82 -0.75 1.79
CA GLN A 10 13.11 -1.58 0.64
C GLN A 10 12.01 -1.39 -0.40
N ALA A 11 12.42 -1.27 -1.67
CA ALA A 11 11.47 -1.13 -2.76
C ALA A 11 10.43 -2.25 -2.70
N THR A 12 9.15 -1.88 -2.78
CA THR A 12 8.05 -2.84 -2.86
C THR A 12 8.29 -3.77 -4.06
N ILE A 13 8.21 -5.08 -3.85
CA ILE A 13 8.28 -6.09 -4.92
C ILE A 13 6.86 -6.60 -5.15
N GLY A 14 6.22 -6.16 -6.24
CA GLY A 14 4.86 -6.57 -6.59
C GLY A 14 3.80 -5.53 -6.21
N ILE A 15 2.71 -5.98 -5.57
CA ILE A 15 1.61 -5.14 -5.09
C ILE A 15 1.62 -5.19 -3.56
N ASP A 16 1.69 -4.02 -2.92
CA ASP A 16 1.41 -3.87 -1.49
C ASP A 16 0.03 -3.24 -1.29
N PHE A 17 -0.69 -3.72 -0.28
CA PHE A 17 -2.06 -3.36 0.01
C PHE A 17 -2.22 -2.99 1.48
N LEU A 18 -2.65 -1.76 1.73
CA LEU A 18 -3.02 -1.30 3.06
C LEU A 18 -4.51 -0.98 3.11
N SER A 19 -5.23 -1.61 4.04
CA SER A 19 -6.62 -1.27 4.35
C SER A 19 -6.73 -0.70 5.75
N LYS A 20 -7.34 0.48 5.88
CA LYS A 20 -7.60 1.15 7.16
C LYS A 20 -9.03 1.64 7.21
N THR A 21 -9.78 1.15 8.18
CA THR A 21 -11.10 1.72 8.52
C THR A 21 -10.89 2.97 9.36
N MET A 22 -11.49 4.07 8.94
CA MET A 22 -11.44 5.37 9.61
C MET A 22 -12.85 5.81 9.96
N TYR A 23 -12.99 6.37 11.15
CA TYR A 23 -14.23 6.97 11.61
C TYR A 23 -14.11 8.48 11.44
N LEU A 24 -14.88 9.03 10.52
CA LEU A 24 -15.14 10.46 10.41
C LEU A 24 -16.49 10.71 11.10
N GLU A 25 -16.68 11.91 11.64
CA GLU A 25 -17.77 12.24 12.58
C GLU A 25 -19.13 11.63 12.23
N ASP A 26 -19.53 11.68 10.96
CA ASP A 26 -20.82 11.21 10.46
C ASP A 26 -20.73 9.93 9.61
N ARG A 27 -19.53 9.38 9.38
CA ARG A 27 -19.31 8.29 8.43
C ARG A 27 -18.12 7.40 8.74
N THR A 28 -18.32 6.10 8.56
CA THR A 28 -17.23 5.12 8.54
C THR A 28 -16.71 4.97 7.12
N VAL A 29 -15.44 5.27 6.90
CA VAL A 29 -14.77 5.16 5.60
C VAL A 29 -13.74 4.03 5.65
N ARG A 30 -13.75 3.16 4.65
CA ARG A 30 -12.69 2.17 4.45
C ARG A 30 -11.70 2.70 3.42
N LEU A 31 -10.54 3.16 3.90
CA LEU A 31 -9.44 3.60 3.06
C LEU A 31 -8.66 2.38 2.58
N GLN A 32 -8.48 2.27 1.28
CA GLN A 32 -7.66 1.24 0.65
C GLN A 32 -6.56 1.94 -0.14
N LEU A 33 -5.31 1.67 0.23
CA LEU A 33 -4.13 2.14 -0.49
C LEU A 33 -3.51 0.97 -1.22
N TRP A 34 -3.22 1.19 -2.50
CA TRP A 34 -2.57 0.23 -3.37
C TRP A 34 -1.25 0.85 -3.80
N ASP A 35 -0.14 0.32 -3.28
CA ASP A 35 1.20 0.66 -3.77
C ASP A 35 1.63 -0.43 -4.76
N THR A 36 1.88 -0.05 -6.01
CA THR A 36 2.30 -0.98 -7.05
C THR A 36 3.71 -0.63 -7.45
N ALA A 37 4.65 -1.52 -7.19
CA ALA A 37 6.02 -1.36 -7.60
C ALA A 37 6.47 -2.59 -8.39
N GLY A 38 6.79 -2.34 -9.65
CA GLY A 38 7.43 -3.30 -10.52
C GLY A 38 8.74 -2.71 -11.00
N GLN A 39 9.87 -3.24 -10.53
CA GLN A 39 10.93 -3.44 -11.51
C GLN A 39 10.34 -4.29 -12.63
N GLU A 40 10.58 -3.94 -13.89
CA GLU A 40 10.08 -4.67 -15.07
C GLU A 40 10.28 -6.20 -15.00
N ARG A 41 11.19 -6.67 -14.15
CA ARG A 41 11.53 -8.09 -13.90
C ARG A 41 10.47 -8.91 -13.14
N PHE A 42 9.50 -8.31 -12.44
CA PHE A 42 8.57 -9.06 -11.57
C PHE A 42 7.11 -9.07 -12.06
N ARG A 43 6.87 -8.62 -13.29
CA ARG A 43 5.55 -8.48 -13.91
C ARG A 43 4.75 -9.79 -13.98
N SER A 44 5.42 -10.95 -13.95
CA SER A 44 4.81 -12.29 -13.95
C SER A 44 4.36 -12.81 -12.59
N LEU A 45 4.78 -12.17 -11.49
CA LEU A 45 4.46 -12.60 -10.12
C LEU A 45 3.25 -11.88 -9.53
N ILE A 46 2.68 -10.91 -10.25
CA ILE A 46 1.55 -10.12 -9.76
C ILE A 46 0.25 -10.85 -10.09
N PRO A 47 -0.52 -11.32 -9.09
CA PRO A 47 -1.86 -11.86 -9.32
C PRO A 47 -2.76 -10.75 -9.87
N SER A 48 -3.51 -11.05 -10.93
CA SER A 48 -4.56 -10.17 -11.43
C SER A 48 -5.69 -10.17 -10.41
N TYR A 49 -5.82 -9.08 -9.64
CA TYR A 49 -6.97 -8.84 -8.77
C TYR A 49 -8.18 -8.35 -9.56
#